data_AF-A0A8T4DD87-F1
#
_entry.id   AF-A0A8T4DD87-F1
#
_cell.length_a   1.000
_cell.length_b   1.000
_cell.length_c   1.000
_cell.angle_alpha   90.00
_cell.angle_beta   90.00
_cell.angle_gamma   90.00
#
_symmetry.space_group_name_H-M   'P 1'
#
loop_
_entity.id
_entity.type
_entity.pdbx_description
1 polymer ?
#
loop_
_entity_poly.entity_id
_entity_poly.type
_entity_poly.pdbx_seq_one_letter_code
_entity_poly.pdbx_strand_id
1 'polypeptide(L)'
;SLEYEVKKSKNKLAANRSDYFCIQNRERRSMLLGNAVYQRCKLEDRMPFRDKDLLDFSLRLPPELRLNHHIYFKFLKKLSPELFKIPVSPAGIQMDIPHFLYKIHSLKKVGMRKIRNVCRIKTRGLVKIPFKDDYPDYGEWIRSNERLRKWVEGILLDERTLNRKYFNRDFIKRMVNDHMSYKKDYTQLLFILVTFELWHRLFIDKGGGERV
;
A
#
# COMPACT_ATOMS: atom_id res chain seq x y z
N SER A 1 -22.18 20.57 1.56
CA SER A 1 -22.34 19.63 0.43
C SER A 1 -21.05 19.56 -0.37
N LEU A 2 -20.87 18.53 -1.23
CA LEU A 2 -19.70 18.43 -2.12
C LEU A 2 -19.54 19.68 -3.00
N GLU A 3 -20.64 20.16 -3.58
CA GLU A 3 -20.64 21.36 -4.40
C GLU A 3 -20.12 22.60 -3.67
N TYR A 4 -20.49 22.77 -2.40
CA TYR A 4 -20.02 23.88 -1.57
C TYR A 4 -18.49 23.86 -1.43
N GLU A 5 -17.90 22.70 -1.14
CA GLU A 5 -16.45 22.57 -0.99
C GLU A 5 -15.71 22.78 -2.31
N VAL A 6 -16.24 22.27 -3.43
CA VAL A 6 -15.64 22.45 -4.76
C VAL A 6 -15.79 23.90 -5.26
N LYS A 7 -16.80 24.66 -4.80
CA LYS A 7 -16.98 26.09 -5.08
C LYS A 7 -15.99 26.99 -4.33
N LYS A 8 -15.33 26.50 -3.27
CA LYS A 8 -14.25 27.26 -2.58
C LYS A 8 -13.02 27.47 -3.45
N SER A 9 -12.79 26.61 -4.45
CA SER A 9 -11.73 26.80 -5.44
C SER A 9 -12.12 27.86 -6.46
N LYS A 10 -11.30 28.90 -6.63
CA LYS A 10 -11.45 29.92 -7.68
C LYS A 10 -10.91 29.47 -9.05
N ASN A 11 -10.52 28.20 -9.19
CA ASN A 11 -9.92 27.70 -10.43
C ASN A 11 -10.98 27.52 -11.53
N LYS A 12 -10.66 27.91 -12.76
CA LYS A 12 -11.56 27.78 -13.91
C LYS A 12 -11.65 26.33 -14.41
N LEU A 13 -10.57 25.56 -14.29
CA LEU A 13 -10.51 24.19 -14.80
C LEU A 13 -11.09 23.20 -13.78
N ALA A 14 -12.04 22.38 -14.23
CA ALA A 14 -12.73 21.40 -13.38
C ALA A 14 -11.75 20.43 -12.69
N ALA A 15 -10.73 19.95 -13.43
CA ALA A 15 -9.70 19.08 -12.89
C ALA A 15 -8.92 19.74 -11.74
N ASN A 16 -8.55 21.02 -11.86
CA ASN A 16 -7.87 21.75 -10.78
C ASN A 16 -8.78 21.99 -9.57
N ARG A 17 -10.10 22.19 -9.77
CA ARG A 17 -11.06 22.28 -8.67
C ARG A 17 -11.18 20.94 -7.93
N SER A 18 -11.18 19.83 -8.67
CA SER A 18 -11.16 18.47 -8.11
C SER A 18 -9.88 18.23 -7.30
N ASP A 19 -8.72 18.57 -7.85
CA ASP A 19 -7.44 18.41 -7.15
C ASP A 19 -7.36 19.27 -5.89
N TYR A 20 -7.83 20.52 -5.96
CA TYR A 20 -7.95 21.38 -4.78
C TYR A 20 -8.83 20.71 -3.70
N PHE A 21 -10.00 20.19 -4.07
CA PHE A 21 -10.88 19.50 -3.14
C PHE A 21 -10.18 18.30 -2.49
N CYS A 22 -9.50 17.47 -3.28
CA CYS A 22 -8.74 16.32 -2.81
C CYS A 22 -7.59 16.73 -1.86
N ILE A 23 -6.83 17.77 -2.20
CA ILE A 23 -5.72 18.27 -1.38
C ILE A 23 -6.24 18.77 -0.02
N GLN A 24 -7.32 19.56 -0.02
CA GLN A 24 -7.85 20.18 1.20
C GLN A 24 -8.59 19.20 2.11
N ASN A 25 -9.26 18.20 1.53
CA ASN A 25 -10.08 17.26 2.29
C ASN A 25 -9.36 15.92 2.50
N ARG A 26 -9.08 15.19 1.41
CA ARG A 26 -8.52 13.84 1.50
C ARG A 26 -7.08 13.85 1.99
N GLU A 27 -6.20 14.59 1.31
CA GLU A 27 -4.77 14.58 1.62
C GLU A 27 -4.49 15.15 3.02
N ARG A 28 -5.07 16.31 3.33
CA ARG A 28 -4.89 16.93 4.64
C ARG A 28 -5.47 16.08 5.78
N ARG A 29 -6.66 15.48 5.63
CA ARG A 29 -7.29 14.74 6.73
C ARG A 29 -6.78 13.31 6.86
N SER A 30 -6.59 12.61 5.75
CA SER A 30 -6.21 11.19 5.77
C SER A 30 -4.69 11.02 5.85
N MET A 31 -3.94 11.72 5.00
CA MET A 31 -2.49 11.51 4.91
C MET A 31 -1.73 12.30 5.98
N LEU A 32 -2.06 13.58 6.18
CA LEU A 32 -1.34 14.42 7.14
C LEU A 32 -1.75 14.11 8.58
N LEU A 33 -3.05 14.13 8.90
CA LEU A 33 -3.48 13.85 10.28
C LEU A 33 -3.36 12.38 10.66
N GLY A 34 -3.48 11.44 9.72
CA GLY A 34 -3.33 10.01 10.03
C GLY A 34 -1.88 9.61 10.30
N ASN A 35 -1.01 9.72 9.29
CA ASN A 35 0.37 9.25 9.39
C ASN A 35 1.26 10.18 10.22
N ALA A 36 1.14 11.50 10.05
CA ALA A 36 2.07 12.42 10.69
C ALA A 36 1.81 12.57 12.19
N VAL A 37 0.57 12.41 12.68
CA VAL A 37 0.26 12.58 14.11
C VAL A 37 0.91 11.48 14.95
N TYR A 38 0.80 10.22 14.54
CA TYR A 38 1.47 9.12 15.24
C TYR A 38 3.00 9.27 15.21
N GLN A 39 3.56 9.62 14.05
CA GLN A 39 5.01 9.78 13.91
C GLN A 39 5.55 10.96 14.70
N ARG A 40 4.81 12.07 14.81
CA ARG A 40 5.19 13.27 15.57
C ARG A 40 5.32 13.07 17.07
N CYS A 41 4.73 12.01 17.62
CA CYS A 41 4.98 11.61 19.00
C CYS A 41 6.41 11.10 19.23
N LYS A 42 7.16 10.78 18.16
CA LYS A 42 8.49 10.17 18.22
C LYS A 42 9.54 10.88 17.36
N LEU A 43 9.14 11.50 16.26
CA LEU A 43 10.03 12.03 15.23
C LEU A 43 9.46 13.32 14.64
N GLU A 44 10.33 14.28 14.32
CA GLU A 44 9.93 15.48 13.59
C GLU A 44 9.83 15.18 12.09
N ASP A 45 8.60 15.10 11.57
CA ASP A 45 8.33 14.84 10.16
C ASP A 45 8.14 16.13 9.35
N ARG A 46 8.86 16.25 8.23
CA ARG A 46 8.84 17.41 7.32
C ARG A 46 8.41 16.97 5.92
N MET A 47 7.42 17.65 5.36
CA MET A 47 6.84 17.33 4.04
C MET A 47 7.01 18.51 3.06
N PRO A 48 8.20 18.70 2.44
CA PRO A 48 8.48 19.87 1.60
C PRO A 48 7.54 19.98 0.38
N PHE A 49 7.09 18.86 -0.18
CA PHE A 49 6.14 18.86 -1.29
C PHE A 49 4.71 19.25 -0.91
N ARG A 50 4.44 19.51 0.38
CA ARG A 50 3.17 20.04 0.88
C ARG A 50 3.25 21.50 1.28
N ASP A 51 4.32 22.19 0.86
CA ASP A 51 4.41 23.63 0.99
C ASP A 51 3.19 24.30 0.33
N LYS A 52 2.64 25.32 1.01
CA LYS A 52 1.40 25.97 0.57
C LYS A 52 1.61 26.67 -0.77
N ASP A 53 2.73 27.36 -0.93
CA ASP A 53 3.02 28.14 -2.13
C ASP A 53 3.29 27.20 -3.31
N LEU A 54 3.98 26.08 -3.07
CA LEU A 54 4.18 25.04 -4.07
C LEU A 54 2.86 24.40 -4.53
N LEU A 55 1.94 24.10 -3.60
CA LEU A 55 0.64 23.53 -3.94
C LEU A 55 -0.23 24.54 -4.69
N ASP A 56 -0.28 25.79 -4.24
CA ASP A 56 -1.01 26.87 -4.90
C ASP A 56 -0.45 27.15 -6.30
N PHE A 57 0.88 27.08 -6.47
CA PHE A 57 1.52 27.12 -7.79
C PHE A 57 1.09 25.93 -8.65
N SER A 58 1.13 24.71 -8.12
CA SER A 58 0.77 23.50 -8.87
C SER A 58 -0.67 23.55 -9.39
N LEU A 59 -1.60 24.11 -8.61
CA LEU A 59 -3.00 24.24 -9.00
C LEU A 59 -3.23 25.32 -10.07
N ARG A 60 -2.29 26.23 -10.30
CA ARG A 60 -2.35 27.20 -11.41
C ARG A 60 -1.92 26.58 -12.73
N LEU A 61 -1.19 25.46 -12.71
CA LEU A 61 -0.75 24.79 -13.92
C LEU A 61 -1.93 24.13 -14.64
N PRO A 62 -1.90 24.09 -15.99
CA PRO A 62 -2.75 23.21 -16.76
C PRO A 62 -2.61 21.75 -16.27
N PRO A 63 -3.72 21.02 -16.04
CA PRO A 63 -3.70 19.63 -15.60
C PRO A 63 -2.82 18.74 -16.47
N GLU A 64 -2.77 19.00 -17.77
CA GLU A 64 -2.03 18.24 -18.77
C GLU A 64 -0.52 18.23 -18.48
N LEU A 65 0.01 19.33 -17.92
CA LEU A 65 1.41 19.41 -17.52
C LEU A 65 1.69 18.60 -16.26
N ARG A 66 0.68 18.38 -15.40
CA ARG A 66 0.82 17.61 -14.15
C ARG A 66 0.62 16.11 -14.37
N LEU A 67 -0.14 15.73 -15.40
CA LEU A 67 -0.37 14.32 -15.75
C LEU A 67 0.95 13.57 -15.95
N ASN A 68 0.99 12.35 -15.42
CA ASN A 68 2.15 11.44 -15.54
C ASN A 68 3.49 12.07 -15.13
N HIS A 69 3.47 13.03 -14.19
CA HIS A 69 4.66 13.74 -13.72
C HIS A 69 5.42 14.51 -14.81
N HIS A 70 4.76 14.88 -15.92
CA HIS A 70 5.42 15.48 -17.09
C HIS A 70 6.23 16.75 -16.73
N ILE A 71 5.61 17.72 -16.05
CA ILE A 71 6.29 18.94 -15.61
C ILE A 71 7.33 18.66 -14.53
N TYR A 72 7.07 17.69 -13.64
CA TYR A 72 7.97 17.33 -12.56
C TYR A 72 9.29 16.75 -13.09
N PHE A 73 9.24 15.88 -14.11
CA PHE A 73 10.45 15.32 -14.72
C PHE A 73 11.26 16.37 -15.47
N LYS A 74 10.60 17.29 -16.18
CA LYS A 74 11.27 18.44 -16.81
C LYS A 74 11.97 19.32 -15.77
N PHE A 75 11.28 19.63 -14.67
CA PHE A 75 11.83 20.38 -13.56
C PHE A 75 13.02 19.67 -12.92
N LEU A 76 12.89 18.38 -12.59
CA LEU A 76 13.94 17.59 -11.94
C LEU A 76 15.19 17.47 -12.83
N LYS A 77 15.01 17.21 -14.13
CA LYS A 77 16.11 17.17 -15.11
C LYS A 77 16.87 18.50 -15.19
N LYS A 78 16.16 19.62 -15.06
CA LYS A 78 16.77 20.96 -15.02
C LYS A 78 17.45 21.27 -13.69
N LEU A 79 16.82 20.89 -12.57
CA LEU A 79 17.30 21.18 -11.22
C LEU A 79 18.55 20.37 -10.86
N SER A 80 18.51 19.06 -11.12
CA SER A 80 19.62 18.16 -10.82
C SER A 80 19.62 16.98 -11.82
N PRO A 81 20.52 17.04 -12.83
CA PRO A 81 20.73 15.92 -13.75
C PRO A 81 21.17 14.63 -13.04
N GLU A 82 21.81 14.73 -11.88
CA GLU A 82 22.22 13.58 -11.07
C GLU A 82 21.02 12.85 -10.48
N LEU A 83 20.08 13.58 -9.86
CA LEU A 83 18.84 12.99 -9.34
C LEU A 83 17.98 12.37 -10.44
N PHE A 84 17.98 12.98 -11.63
CA PHE A 84 17.23 12.47 -12.77
C PHE A 84 17.72 11.09 -13.26
N LYS A 85 18.99 10.75 -13.03
CA LYS A 85 19.57 9.44 -13.39
C LYS A 85 19.17 8.32 -12.43
N ILE A 86 18.62 8.65 -11.26
CA ILE A 86 18.21 7.65 -10.27
C ILE A 86 17.02 6.85 -10.81
N PRO A 87 17.08 5.51 -10.83
CA PRO A 87 15.97 4.70 -11.32
C PRO A 87 14.76 4.80 -10.39
N VAL A 88 13.56 4.91 -10.98
CA VAL A 88 12.29 5.07 -10.24
C VAL A 88 11.77 3.77 -9.63
N SER A 89 12.28 2.62 -10.09
CA SER A 89 11.91 1.31 -9.60
C SER A 89 13.14 0.39 -9.56
N PRO A 90 13.17 -0.60 -8.66
CA PRO A 90 14.03 -1.79 -8.73
C PRO A 90 14.25 -2.40 -10.13
N ALA A 91 13.33 -2.18 -11.06
CA ALA A 91 13.46 -2.56 -12.46
C ALA A 91 14.44 -1.72 -13.30
N GLY A 92 15.06 -0.68 -12.73
CA GLY A 92 16.05 0.16 -13.41
C GLY A 92 15.47 1.16 -14.41
N ILE A 93 14.16 1.40 -14.37
CA ILE A 93 13.48 2.34 -15.28
C ILE A 93 13.92 3.77 -14.92
N GLN A 94 14.37 4.52 -15.91
CA GLN A 94 14.69 5.94 -15.79
C GLN A 94 13.46 6.82 -16.04
N MET A 95 13.51 8.06 -15.57
CA MET A 95 12.42 9.05 -15.66
C MET A 95 12.14 9.56 -17.08
N ASP A 96 13.08 9.43 -18.02
CA ASP A 96 12.95 9.94 -19.41
C ASP A 96 12.23 8.97 -20.36
N ILE A 97 11.73 7.84 -19.84
CA ILE A 97 11.15 6.80 -20.68
C ILE A 97 9.74 7.21 -21.12
N PRO A 98 9.41 7.12 -22.43
CA PRO A 98 8.06 7.35 -22.93
C PRO A 98 7.00 6.60 -22.13
N HIS A 99 5.89 7.27 -21.79
CA HIS A 99 4.87 6.73 -20.90
C HIS A 99 4.27 5.39 -21.37
N PHE A 100 4.23 5.13 -22.68
CA PHE A 100 3.75 3.83 -23.20
C PHE A 100 4.68 2.67 -22.83
N LEU A 101 5.99 2.88 -22.79
CA LEU A 101 6.96 1.87 -22.35
C LEU A 101 6.82 1.60 -20.85
N TYR A 102 6.52 2.64 -20.06
CA TYR A 102 6.17 2.47 -18.64
C TYR A 102 4.92 1.57 -18.48
N LYS A 103 3.89 1.76 -19.29
CA LYS A 103 2.70 0.87 -19.29
C LYS A 103 3.06 -0.57 -19.66
N ILE A 104 3.85 -0.78 -20.71
CA ILE A 104 4.30 -2.12 -21.12
C ILE A 104 5.09 -2.79 -19.99
N HIS A 105 5.99 -2.05 -19.35
CA HIS A 105 6.74 -2.55 -18.20
C HIS A 105 5.79 -2.94 -17.05
N SER A 106 4.83 -2.08 -16.71
CA SER A 106 3.84 -2.36 -15.67
C SER A 106 3.05 -3.64 -15.96
N LEU A 107 2.61 -3.83 -17.22
CA LEU A 107 1.93 -5.05 -17.66
C LEU A 107 2.84 -6.28 -17.58
N LYS A 108 4.09 -6.18 -18.02
CA LYS A 108 5.09 -7.24 -17.87
C LYS A 108 5.30 -7.60 -16.40
N LYS A 109 5.39 -6.60 -15.52
CA LYS A 109 5.55 -6.78 -14.07
C LYS A 109 4.37 -7.56 -13.48
N VAL A 110 3.14 -7.16 -13.80
CA VAL A 110 1.91 -7.86 -13.37
C VAL A 110 1.86 -9.29 -13.93
N GLY A 111 2.18 -9.47 -15.20
CA GLY A 111 2.25 -10.79 -15.84
C GLY A 111 3.28 -11.70 -15.15
N MET A 112 4.49 -11.21 -14.92
CA MET A 112 5.56 -11.95 -14.24
C MET A 112 5.18 -12.30 -12.80
N ARG A 113 4.52 -11.41 -12.04
CA ARG A 113 3.96 -11.75 -10.72
C ARG A 113 2.98 -12.90 -10.80
N LYS A 114 2.07 -12.88 -11.78
CA LYS A 114 1.08 -13.94 -11.97
C LYS A 114 1.74 -15.26 -12.35
N ILE A 115 2.69 -15.26 -13.29
CA ILE A 115 3.47 -16.44 -13.67
C ILE A 115 4.21 -17.00 -12.46
N ARG A 116 4.95 -16.15 -11.73
CA ARG A 116 5.65 -16.54 -10.50
C ARG A 116 4.71 -17.19 -9.49
N ASN A 117 3.54 -16.60 -9.24
CA ASN A 117 2.58 -17.13 -8.27
C ASN A 117 1.99 -18.48 -8.74
N VAL A 118 1.67 -18.61 -10.04
CA VAL A 118 1.19 -19.87 -10.62
C VAL A 118 2.25 -20.96 -10.55
N CYS A 119 3.50 -20.66 -10.94
CA CYS A 119 4.62 -21.58 -10.84
C CYS A 119 4.83 -22.05 -9.39
N ARG A 120 4.82 -21.12 -8.42
CA ARG A 120 4.94 -21.45 -6.99
C ARG A 120 3.83 -22.36 -6.50
N ILE A 121 2.59 -22.12 -6.91
CA ILE A 121 1.45 -22.95 -6.50
C ILE A 121 1.50 -24.33 -7.15
N LYS A 122 1.74 -24.38 -8.47
CA LYS A 122 1.76 -25.65 -9.23
C LYS A 122 2.92 -26.55 -8.82
N THR A 123 4.05 -25.97 -8.45
CA THR A 123 5.23 -26.70 -7.98
C THR A 123 5.24 -26.92 -6.47
N ARG A 124 4.17 -26.53 -5.75
CA ARG A 124 4.10 -26.59 -4.28
C ARG A 124 5.33 -25.97 -3.58
N GLY A 125 5.84 -24.88 -4.14
CA GLY A 125 7.00 -24.15 -3.62
C GLY A 125 8.37 -24.73 -3.98
N LEU A 126 8.45 -25.80 -4.78
CA LEU A 126 9.73 -26.38 -5.24
C LEU A 126 10.50 -25.42 -6.14
N VAL A 127 9.79 -24.68 -7.00
CA VAL A 127 10.42 -23.70 -7.91
C VAL A 127 10.12 -22.29 -7.41
N LYS A 128 11.17 -21.60 -6.96
CA LYS A 128 11.12 -20.19 -6.57
C LYS A 128 11.75 -19.33 -7.65
N ILE A 129 10.91 -18.65 -8.42
CA ILE A 129 11.39 -17.68 -9.41
C ILE A 129 11.74 -16.39 -8.67
N PRO A 130 13.03 -15.97 -8.63
CA PRO A 130 13.41 -14.71 -8.03
C PRO A 130 12.75 -13.57 -8.82
N PHE A 131 12.02 -12.70 -8.11
CA PHE A 131 11.38 -11.55 -8.71
C PHE A 131 11.58 -10.36 -7.80
N LYS A 132 12.46 -9.45 -8.21
CA LYS A 132 12.72 -8.21 -7.48
C LYS A 132 11.53 -7.27 -7.67
N ASP A 133 10.83 -7.02 -6.59
CA ASP A 133 9.70 -6.12 -6.56
C ASP A 133 9.99 -4.93 -5.64
N ASP A 134 9.19 -3.88 -5.77
CA ASP A 134 9.28 -2.66 -4.97
C ASP A 134 8.68 -2.88 -3.57
N TYR A 135 7.88 -3.95 -3.42
CA TYR A 135 7.21 -4.31 -2.17
C TYR A 135 7.57 -5.73 -1.71
N PRO A 136 7.63 -5.96 -0.39
CA PRO A 136 7.81 -7.29 0.17
C PRO A 136 6.70 -8.26 -0.28
N ASP A 137 7.09 -9.48 -0.65
CA ASP A 137 6.14 -10.56 -0.90
C ASP A 137 5.70 -11.16 0.44
N TYR A 138 4.70 -10.55 1.07
CA TYR A 138 4.20 -11.00 2.38
C TYR A 138 3.75 -12.46 2.38
N GLY A 139 3.22 -12.96 1.26
CA GLY A 139 2.83 -14.35 1.13
C GLY A 139 4.02 -15.30 1.12
N GLU A 140 5.13 -14.96 0.46
CA GLU A 140 6.38 -15.72 0.62
C GLU A 140 6.94 -15.56 2.03
N TRP A 141 6.84 -14.37 2.59
CA TRP A 141 7.47 -14.07 3.87
C TRP A 141 6.83 -14.87 5.01
N ILE A 142 5.49 -14.98 5.04
CA ILE A 142 4.80 -15.84 6.00
C ILE A 142 5.20 -17.31 5.84
N ARG A 143 5.49 -17.78 4.62
CA ARG A 143 5.87 -19.18 4.38
C ARG A 143 7.32 -19.48 4.75
N SER A 144 8.23 -18.55 4.45
CA SER A 144 9.69 -18.74 4.54
C SER A 144 10.30 -18.24 5.84
N ASN A 145 9.70 -17.26 6.51
CA ASN A 145 10.16 -16.77 7.80
C ASN A 145 9.47 -17.55 8.93
N GLU A 146 10.22 -18.43 9.57
CA GLU A 146 9.69 -19.33 10.61
C GLU A 146 9.06 -18.58 11.80
N ARG A 147 9.68 -17.47 12.23
CA ARG A 147 9.16 -16.66 13.33
C ARG A 147 7.80 -16.05 12.99
N LEU A 148 7.68 -15.44 11.81
CA LEU A 148 6.43 -14.86 11.33
C LEU A 148 5.37 -15.95 11.13
N ARG A 149 5.75 -17.10 10.57
CA ARG A 149 4.87 -18.25 10.39
C ARG A 149 4.27 -18.70 11.71
N LYS A 150 5.11 -19.00 12.70
CA LYS A 150 4.70 -19.44 14.04
C LYS A 150 3.82 -18.40 14.73
N TRP A 151 4.12 -17.11 14.55
CA TRP A 151 3.30 -16.03 15.10
C TRP A 151 1.89 -15.98 14.48
N VAL A 152 1.79 -16.08 13.15
CA VAL A 152 0.48 -16.12 12.46
C VAL A 152 -0.29 -17.37 12.83
N GLU A 153 0.33 -18.55 12.78
CA GLU A 153 -0.28 -19.83 13.16
C GLU A 153 -0.73 -19.81 14.63
N GLY A 154 0.12 -19.30 15.53
CA GLY A 154 -0.16 -19.20 16.95
C GLY A 154 -1.26 -18.20 17.32
N ILE A 155 -1.68 -17.32 16.40
CA ILE A 155 -2.88 -16.49 16.56
C ILE A 155 -4.08 -17.20 15.95
N LEU A 156 -3.97 -17.66 14.70
CA LEU A 156 -5.13 -18.15 13.93
C LEU A 156 -5.58 -19.56 14.32
N LEU A 157 -4.66 -20.39 14.81
CA LEU A 157 -4.93 -21.76 15.24
C LEU A 157 -5.10 -21.88 16.76
N ASP A 158 -4.99 -20.77 17.48
CA ASP A 158 -5.24 -20.69 18.91
C ASP A 158 -6.70 -21.01 19.24
N GLU A 159 -6.94 -21.76 20.32
CA GLU A 159 -8.29 -22.17 20.70
C GLU A 159 -9.19 -20.96 20.97
N ARG A 160 -8.65 -19.85 21.49
CA ARG A 160 -9.41 -18.61 21.67
C ARG A 160 -10.01 -18.12 20.35
N THR A 161 -9.19 -18.10 19.30
CA THR A 161 -9.57 -17.63 17.95
C THR A 161 -10.54 -18.61 17.30
N LEU A 162 -10.28 -19.91 17.41
CA LEU A 162 -11.13 -20.95 16.83
C LEU A 162 -12.49 -21.07 17.51
N ASN A 163 -12.61 -20.62 18.78
CA ASN A 163 -13.85 -20.65 19.56
C ASN A 163 -14.67 -19.35 19.48
N ARG A 164 -14.29 -18.37 18.64
CA ARG A 164 -15.04 -17.12 18.45
C ARG A 164 -16.45 -17.30 17.86
N LYS A 165 -16.75 -18.46 17.27
CA LYS A 165 -18.05 -18.83 16.63
C LYS A 165 -18.49 -17.97 15.43
N TYR A 166 -17.80 -16.87 15.10
CA TYR A 166 -18.09 -16.07 13.89
C TYR A 166 -17.71 -16.76 12.58
N PHE A 167 -16.68 -17.62 12.62
CA PHE A 167 -16.10 -18.24 11.44
C PHE A 167 -15.99 -19.75 11.60
N ASN A 168 -16.02 -20.46 10.48
CA ASN A 168 -15.87 -21.92 10.46
C ASN A 168 -14.42 -22.31 10.84
N ARG A 169 -14.27 -22.97 12.00
CA ARG A 169 -12.98 -23.45 12.54
C ARG A 169 -12.21 -24.30 11.55
N ASP A 170 -12.86 -25.25 10.90
CA ASP A 170 -12.20 -26.17 9.98
C ASP A 170 -11.72 -25.46 8.72
N PHE A 171 -12.47 -24.45 8.26
CA PHE A 171 -12.05 -23.61 7.15
C PHE A 171 -10.82 -22.79 7.51
N ILE A 172 -10.74 -22.20 8.71
CA ILE A 172 -9.54 -21.47 9.16
C ILE A 172 -8.32 -22.40 9.14
N LYS A 173 -8.44 -23.59 9.76
CA LYS A 173 -7.35 -24.59 9.79
C LYS A 173 -6.89 -24.96 8.38
N ARG A 174 -7.84 -25.28 7.48
CA ARG A 174 -7.54 -25.60 6.08
C ARG A 174 -6.91 -24.42 5.35
N MET A 175 -7.38 -23.20 5.56
CA MET A 175 -6.90 -21.99 4.91
C MET A 175 -5.43 -21.71 5.28
N VAL A 176 -5.10 -21.79 6.58
CA VAL A 176 -3.72 -21.67 7.06
C VAL A 176 -2.85 -22.74 6.41
N ASN A 177 -3.27 -24.02 6.48
CA ASN A 177 -2.50 -25.13 5.89
C ASN A 177 -2.31 -24.99 4.37
N ASP A 178 -3.37 -24.66 3.62
CA ASP A 178 -3.34 -24.48 2.18
C ASP A 178 -2.41 -23.31 1.78
N HIS A 179 -2.32 -22.27 2.61
CA HIS A 179 -1.37 -21.19 2.40
C HIS A 179 0.07 -21.65 2.60
N MET A 180 0.37 -22.28 3.74
CA MET A 180 1.72 -22.69 4.10
C MET A 180 2.28 -23.78 3.18
N SER A 181 1.41 -24.66 2.67
CA SER A 181 1.76 -25.75 1.74
C SER A 181 1.83 -25.32 0.27
N TYR A 182 1.78 -24.01 -0.02
CA TYR A 182 1.76 -23.45 -1.38
C TYR A 182 0.57 -23.93 -2.22
N LYS A 183 -0.49 -24.50 -1.64
CA LYS A 183 -1.66 -24.96 -2.38
C LYS A 183 -2.54 -23.81 -2.87
N LYS A 184 -2.66 -22.75 -2.08
CA LYS A 184 -3.41 -21.54 -2.45
C LYS A 184 -2.84 -20.30 -1.77
N ASP A 185 -3.03 -19.13 -2.39
CA ASP A 185 -2.66 -17.87 -1.76
C ASP A 185 -3.84 -17.31 -0.94
N TYR A 186 -3.65 -17.23 0.38
CA TYR A 186 -4.58 -16.65 1.33
C TYR A 186 -3.97 -15.45 2.08
N THR A 187 -2.88 -14.86 1.57
CA THR A 187 -2.12 -13.79 2.26
C THR A 187 -3.01 -12.70 2.83
N GLN A 188 -3.90 -12.14 2.01
CA GLN A 188 -4.80 -11.06 2.44
C GLN A 188 -5.77 -11.52 3.54
N LEU A 189 -6.37 -12.71 3.40
CA LEU A 189 -7.33 -13.24 4.37
C LEU A 189 -6.67 -13.57 5.71
N LEU A 190 -5.45 -14.12 5.69
CA LEU A 190 -4.68 -14.40 6.90
C LEU A 190 -4.42 -13.11 7.69
N PHE A 191 -3.94 -12.04 7.04
CA PHE A 191 -3.70 -10.77 7.73
C PHE A 191 -4.96 -10.07 8.21
N ILE A 192 -6.07 -10.17 7.46
CA ILE A 192 -7.37 -9.65 7.91
C ILE A 192 -7.80 -10.36 9.20
N LEU A 193 -7.75 -11.70 9.23
CA LEU A 193 -8.14 -12.47 10.42
C LEU A 193 -7.21 -12.24 11.60
N VAL A 194 -5.90 -12.14 11.37
CA VAL A 194 -4.94 -11.80 12.43
C VAL A 194 -5.28 -10.43 13.02
N THR A 195 -5.50 -9.42 12.16
CA THR A 195 -5.84 -8.07 12.61
C THR A 195 -7.15 -8.07 13.40
N PHE A 196 -8.16 -8.77 12.89
CA PHE A 196 -9.46 -8.90 13.53
C PHE A 196 -9.38 -9.57 14.91
N GLU A 197 -8.63 -10.68 15.02
CA GLU A 197 -8.44 -11.36 16.29
C GLU A 197 -7.64 -10.50 17.28
N LEU A 198 -6.59 -9.81 16.84
CA LEU A 198 -5.84 -8.90 17.70
C LEU A 198 -6.72 -7.77 18.23
N TRP A 199 -7.58 -7.21 17.39
CA TRP A 199 -8.57 -6.22 17.82
C TRP A 199 -9.52 -6.79 18.89
N HIS A 200 -10.04 -8.01 18.70
CA HIS A 200 -10.86 -8.67 19.72
C HIS A 200 -10.13 -8.83 21.05
N ARG A 201 -8.88 -9.32 21.02
CA ARG A 201 -8.06 -9.50 22.24
C ARG A 201 -7.80 -8.18 22.95
N LEU A 202 -7.59 -7.09 22.20
CA LEU A 202 -7.24 -5.79 22.75
C LEU A 202 -8.46 -5.01 23.28
N PHE A 203 -9.60 -5.09 22.61
CA PHE A 203 -10.72 -4.18 22.87
C PHE A 203 -11.99 -4.87 23.35
N ILE A 204 -12.25 -6.11 22.95
CA ILE A 204 -13.46 -6.84 23.35
C ILE A 204 -13.21 -7.62 24.64
N ASP A 205 -12.15 -8.42 24.66
CA ASP A 205 -11.90 -9.31 25.80
C ASP A 205 -11.31 -8.56 27.00
N LYS A 206 -10.42 -7.61 26.76
CA LYS A 206 -9.86 -6.74 27.81
C LYS A 206 -10.85 -5.67 28.29
N GLY A 207 -11.86 -5.33 27.48
CA GLY A 207 -12.86 -4.31 27.80
C GLY A 207 -13.95 -4.75 28.79
N GLY A 208 -13.96 -6.03 29.21
CA GLY A 208 -14.89 -6.56 30.20
C GLY A 208 -14.34 -6.64 31.64
N GLY A 209 -13.08 -6.28 31.86
CA GLY A 209 -12.38 -6.50 33.13
C GLY A 209 -12.24 -5.29 34.05
N GLU A 210 -12.05 -4.09 33.52
CA GLU A 210 -11.83 -2.89 34.35
C GLU A 210 -12.45 -1.66 33.67
N ARG A 211 -13.71 -1.37 34.00
CA ARG A 211 -14.16 0.01 34.17
C ARG A 211 -14.23 0.24 35.68
N VAL A 212 -13.12 0.69 36.25
CA VAL A 212 -13.10 1.40 37.53
C VAL A 212 -13.20 2.89 37.22
#